data_AF-A0A2D5S950-F1
#
_entry.id   AF-A0A2D5S950-F1
#
_cell.length_a   1.000
_cell.length_b   1.000
_cell.length_c   1.000
_cell.angle_alpha   90.00
_cell.angle_beta   90.00
_cell.angle_gamma   90.00
#
_symmetry.space_group_name_H-M   'P 1'
#
loop_
_entity.id
_entity.type
_entity.pdbx_description
1 polymer ?
#
loop_
_entity_poly.entity_id
_entity_poly.type
_entity_poly.pdbx_seq_one_letter_code
_entity_poly.pdbx_strand_id
1 'polypeptide(L)'
;MIASFRTIPPTTNKETHPMANLTGFDANEVEPTTDFDPIPGGKYVAVITESEVKPNKAGTGSFLQFTLQIIEGEYKGRFLWARLNLDNPNATAVKIARGELSAICRAVGVMQPKDSAELHDLPLVISVKCKKRSDTGEVQNEIKGYEKKEALQGKPVQATTDTPPWRRQSREDIPH
;
A
#
# COMPACT_ATOMS: atom_id res chain seq x y z
N MET A 1 -19.54 74.38 -14.41
CA MET A 1 -18.72 73.18 -14.73
C MET A 1 -19.04 72.13 -13.68
N ILE A 2 -19.82 71.12 -14.07
CA ILE A 2 -20.34 70.07 -13.19
C ILE A 2 -19.46 68.84 -13.45
N ALA A 3 -18.63 68.44 -12.49
CA ALA A 3 -17.79 67.25 -12.60
C ALA A 3 -18.53 66.07 -11.97
N SER A 4 -18.89 65.10 -12.81
CA SER A 4 -19.55 63.85 -12.43
C SER A 4 -18.68 63.00 -11.50
N PHE A 5 -19.23 62.65 -10.34
CA PHE A 5 -18.70 61.59 -9.50
C PHE A 5 -19.08 60.23 -10.11
N ARG A 6 -18.08 59.46 -10.55
CA ARG A 6 -18.21 58.05 -10.94
C ARG A 6 -18.03 57.19 -9.68
N THR A 7 -19.08 56.52 -9.25
CA THR A 7 -19.03 55.47 -8.23
C THR A 7 -18.37 54.21 -8.78
N ILE A 8 -17.36 53.70 -8.07
CA ILE A 8 -16.72 52.40 -8.33
C ILE A 8 -17.57 51.31 -7.66
N PRO A 9 -18.01 50.24 -8.36
CA PRO A 9 -18.62 49.09 -7.70
C PRO A 9 -17.54 48.17 -7.10
N PRO A 10 -17.79 47.53 -5.94
CA PRO A 10 -16.88 46.51 -5.41
C PRO A 10 -16.97 45.22 -6.24
N THR A 11 -15.88 44.82 -6.88
CA THR A 11 -15.74 43.48 -7.47
C THR A 11 -15.59 42.44 -6.36
N THR A 12 -16.68 41.76 -6.00
CA THR A 12 -16.62 40.49 -5.26
C THR A 12 -16.44 39.36 -6.27
N ASN A 13 -15.20 38.96 -6.54
CA ASN A 13 -14.93 37.69 -7.21
C ASN A 13 -15.17 36.57 -6.19
N LYS A 14 -16.35 35.96 -6.22
CA LYS A 14 -16.61 34.69 -5.54
C LYS A 14 -16.02 33.60 -6.42
N GLU A 15 -14.86 33.07 -6.04
CA GLU A 15 -14.32 31.83 -6.59
C GLU A 15 -15.35 30.71 -6.36
N THR A 16 -16.10 30.36 -7.40
CA THR A 16 -16.94 29.18 -7.44
C THR A 16 -16.04 27.95 -7.49
N HIS A 17 -15.62 27.47 -6.32
CA HIS A 17 -15.17 26.10 -6.18
C HIS A 17 -16.37 25.21 -6.54
N PRO A 18 -16.32 24.39 -7.60
CA PRO A 18 -17.42 23.46 -7.88
C PRO A 18 -17.47 22.47 -6.73
N MET A 19 -18.45 22.66 -5.83
CA MET A 19 -18.78 21.68 -4.81
C MET A 19 -19.46 20.49 -5.47
N ALA A 20 -19.06 19.28 -5.09
CA ALA A 20 -19.64 18.06 -5.63
C ALA A 20 -21.13 18.00 -5.29
N ASN A 21 -21.95 17.66 -6.29
CA ASN A 21 -23.38 17.47 -6.08
C ASN A 21 -23.61 16.06 -5.49
N LEU A 22 -24.17 16.01 -4.28
CA LEU A 22 -24.46 14.77 -3.54
C LEU A 22 -25.96 14.41 -3.54
N THR A 23 -26.78 15.02 -4.40
CA THR A 23 -28.21 14.68 -4.51
C THR A 23 -28.38 13.21 -4.89
N GLY A 24 -29.04 12.43 -4.01
CA GLY A 24 -29.28 11.00 -4.21
C GLY A 24 -28.32 10.07 -3.45
N PHE A 25 -27.37 10.60 -2.68
CA PHE A 25 -26.57 9.82 -1.75
C PHE A 25 -27.29 9.66 -0.40
N ASP A 26 -27.57 8.43 0.02
CA ASP A 26 -28.08 8.09 1.35
C ASP A 26 -27.03 7.29 2.13
N ALA A 27 -26.50 7.87 3.19
CA ALA A 27 -25.48 7.24 4.05
C ALA A 27 -26.02 6.04 4.85
N ASN A 28 -27.33 5.82 4.89
CA ASN A 28 -27.94 4.64 5.51
C ASN A 28 -28.00 3.45 4.56
N GLU A 29 -27.91 3.69 3.24
CA GLU A 29 -27.90 2.64 2.20
C GLU A 29 -26.47 2.25 1.79
N VAL A 30 -25.47 3.03 2.19
CA VAL A 30 -24.06 2.79 1.91
C VAL A 30 -23.38 2.40 3.20
N GLU A 31 -22.97 1.14 3.34
CA GLU A 31 -22.18 0.71 4.48
C GLU A 31 -20.87 1.53 4.53
N PRO A 32 -20.54 2.15 5.68
CA PRO A 32 -19.26 2.85 5.82
C PRO A 32 -18.14 1.86 5.51
N THR A 33 -17.19 2.28 4.67
CA THR A 33 -16.01 1.45 4.36
C THR A 33 -15.39 1.00 5.67
N THR A 34 -15.42 -0.31 5.91
CA THR A 34 -14.81 -0.93 7.08
C THR A 34 -13.36 -0.52 7.08
N ASP A 35 -12.88 0.01 8.22
CA ASP A 35 -11.50 0.42 8.39
C ASP A 35 -10.55 -0.59 7.74
N PHE A 36 -9.56 -0.08 6.99
CA PHE A 36 -8.51 -0.92 6.42
C PHE A 36 -7.57 -1.37 7.54
N ASP A 37 -8.09 -2.19 8.45
CA ASP A 37 -7.31 -2.72 9.56
C ASP A 37 -6.10 -3.47 9.00
N PRO A 38 -4.90 -3.17 9.51
CA PRO A 38 -3.70 -3.80 9.02
C PRO A 38 -3.80 -5.31 9.25
N ILE A 39 -3.57 -6.10 8.20
CA ILE A 39 -3.47 -7.56 8.34
C ILE A 39 -2.20 -7.91 9.12
N PRO A 40 -2.15 -9.05 9.83
CA PRO A 40 -0.95 -9.47 10.52
C PRO A 40 0.30 -9.52 9.63
N GLY A 41 1.47 -9.37 10.23
CA GLY A 41 2.72 -9.61 9.51
C GLY A 41 2.84 -11.08 9.13
N GLY A 42 3.15 -11.38 7.86
CA GLY A 42 3.12 -12.75 7.36
C GLY A 42 3.42 -12.87 5.88
N LYS A 43 3.32 -14.09 5.36
CA LYS A 43 3.42 -14.39 3.93
C LYS A 43 2.03 -14.66 3.38
N TYR A 44 1.71 -14.05 2.24
CA TYR A 44 0.39 -14.15 1.62
C TYR A 44 0.54 -14.41 0.13
N VAL A 45 -0.32 -15.28 -0.43
CA VAL A 45 -0.42 -15.46 -1.88
C VAL A 45 -1.32 -14.37 -2.43
N ALA A 46 -0.79 -13.58 -3.36
CA ALA A 46 -1.48 -12.47 -3.98
C ALA A 46 -1.33 -12.50 -5.50
N VAL A 47 -2.10 -11.65 -6.18
CA VAL A 47 -1.93 -11.29 -7.59
C VAL A 47 -1.92 -9.77 -7.70
N ILE A 48 -1.22 -9.24 -8.69
CA ILE A 48 -1.35 -7.82 -9.06
C ILE A 48 -2.63 -7.70 -9.90
N THR A 49 -3.59 -6.89 -9.44
CA THR A 49 -4.87 -6.67 -10.14
C THR A 49 -4.88 -5.38 -10.94
N GLU A 50 -4.05 -4.41 -10.55
CA GLU A 50 -4.00 -3.10 -11.19
C GLU A 50 -2.59 -2.51 -11.10
N SER A 51 -2.22 -1.74 -12.12
CA SER A 51 -1.03 -0.89 -12.12
C SER A 51 -1.37 0.50 -12.64
N GLU A 52 -0.84 1.52 -11.96
CA GLU A 52 -1.12 2.92 -12.31
C GLU A 52 0.12 3.77 -12.03
N VAL A 53 0.46 4.69 -12.94
CA VAL A 53 1.52 5.68 -12.72
C VAL A 53 0.91 6.95 -12.13
N LYS A 54 1.34 7.34 -10.93
CA LYS A 54 0.86 8.52 -10.22
C LYS A 54 1.98 9.54 -9.99
N PRO A 55 1.69 10.85 -10.05
CA PRO A 55 2.63 11.87 -9.62
C PRO A 55 2.93 11.71 -8.13
N ASN A 56 4.18 11.95 -7.72
CA ASN A 56 4.55 11.99 -6.32
C ASN A 56 3.97 13.25 -5.63
N LYS A 57 3.88 13.24 -4.30
CA LYS A 57 3.30 14.36 -3.53
C LYS A 57 4.01 15.70 -3.76
N ALA A 58 5.29 15.68 -4.11
CA ALA A 58 6.08 16.88 -4.36
C ALA A 58 5.94 17.42 -5.80
N GLY A 59 5.29 16.68 -6.71
CA GLY A 59 5.17 17.03 -8.12
C GLY A 59 6.50 16.96 -8.90
N THR A 60 7.54 16.38 -8.32
CA THR A 60 8.91 16.34 -8.89
C THR A 60 9.25 15.04 -9.61
N GLY A 61 8.26 14.15 -9.76
CA GLY A 61 8.41 12.85 -10.40
C GLY A 61 7.15 12.00 -10.21
N SER A 62 7.24 10.72 -10.54
CA SER A 62 6.13 9.78 -10.51
C SER A 62 6.51 8.42 -9.89
N PHE A 63 5.51 7.67 -9.46
CA PHE A 63 5.68 6.30 -8.99
C PHE A 63 4.69 5.37 -9.68
N LEU A 64 5.14 4.13 -9.93
CA LEU A 64 4.28 3.04 -10.34
C LEU A 64 3.64 2.45 -9.09
N GLN A 65 2.32 2.50 -9.00
CA GLN A 65 1.56 1.85 -7.96
C GLN A 65 1.03 0.52 -8.47
N PHE A 66 1.30 -0.55 -7.73
CA PHE A 66 0.61 -1.83 -7.91
C PHE A 66 -0.46 -1.99 -6.83
N THR A 67 -1.63 -2.48 -7.23
CA THR A 67 -2.67 -2.99 -6.33
C THR A 67 -2.57 -4.51 -6.32
N LEU A 68 -2.34 -5.08 -5.13
CA LEU A 68 -2.16 -6.51 -4.91
C LEU A 68 -3.34 -7.05 -4.11
N GLN A 69 -4.03 -8.05 -4.65
CA GLN A 69 -5.13 -8.73 -3.96
C GLN A 69 -4.67 -10.07 -3.40
N ILE A 70 -4.93 -10.34 -2.13
CA ILE A 70 -4.71 -11.66 -1.54
C ILE A 70 -5.75 -12.63 -2.12
N ILE A 71 -5.29 -13.77 -2.64
CA ILE A 71 -6.15 -14.75 -3.33
C ILE A 71 -6.38 -16.05 -2.54
N GLU A 72 -5.60 -16.29 -1.48
CA GLU A 72 -5.67 -17.50 -0.64
C GLU A 72 -5.61 -17.18 0.85
N GLY A 73 -6.15 -18.09 1.68
CA GLY A 73 -6.13 -17.99 3.14
C GLY A 73 -7.23 -17.12 3.74
N GLU A 74 -7.11 -16.87 5.04
CA GLU A 74 -8.10 -16.14 5.86
C GLU A 74 -8.31 -14.68 5.41
N TYR A 75 -7.26 -14.05 4.87
CA TYR A 75 -7.28 -12.65 4.44
C TYR A 75 -7.56 -12.50 2.94
N LYS A 76 -8.14 -13.52 2.29
CA LYS A 76 -8.51 -13.47 0.87
C LYS A 76 -9.44 -12.28 0.58
N GLY A 77 -9.18 -11.61 -0.53
CA GLY A 77 -9.93 -10.43 -0.97
C GLY A 77 -9.39 -9.11 -0.42
N ARG A 78 -8.45 -9.13 0.56
CA ARG A 78 -7.78 -7.91 1.03
C ARG A 78 -6.83 -7.37 -0.03
N PHE A 79 -6.78 -6.05 -0.12
CA PHE A 79 -5.89 -5.34 -1.02
C PHE A 79 -4.72 -4.71 -0.27
N LEU A 80 -3.55 -4.75 -0.89
CA LEU A 80 -2.34 -4.06 -0.47
C LEU A 80 -1.78 -3.27 -1.64
N TRP A 81 -0.96 -2.26 -1.34
CA TRP A 81 -0.39 -1.40 -2.36
C TRP A 81 1.13 -1.35 -2.25
N ALA A 82 1.80 -1.49 -3.40
CA ALA A 82 3.24 -1.26 -3.54
C ALA A 82 3.45 0.01 -4.36
N ARG A 83 4.35 0.91 -3.92
CA ARG A 83 4.64 2.18 -4.60
C ARG A 83 6.11 2.25 -4.99
N LEU A 84 6.38 2.03 -6.27
CA LEU A 84 7.71 1.99 -6.82
C LEU A 84 8.06 3.34 -7.43
N ASN A 85 8.90 4.11 -6.73
CA ASN A 85 9.37 5.44 -7.16
C ASN A 85 10.41 5.34 -8.29
N LEU A 86 9.99 4.88 -9.48
CA LEU A 86 10.86 4.68 -10.65
C LEU A 86 11.34 5.98 -11.27
N ASP A 87 10.64 7.09 -11.01
CA ASP A 87 10.98 8.43 -11.46
C ASP A 87 11.00 9.40 -10.25
N ASN A 88 12.20 9.74 -9.79
CA ASN A 88 12.38 10.59 -8.61
C ASN A 88 13.74 11.29 -8.66
N PRO A 89 13.86 12.56 -8.21
CA PRO A 89 15.16 13.23 -8.10
C PRO A 89 16.13 12.51 -7.14
N ASN A 90 15.61 11.75 -6.17
CA ASN A 90 16.45 10.95 -5.27
C ASN A 90 16.85 9.62 -5.93
N ALA A 91 18.10 9.55 -6.39
CA ALA A 91 18.66 8.35 -7.02
C ALA A 91 18.59 7.09 -6.14
N THR A 92 18.66 7.23 -4.81
CA THR A 92 18.53 6.10 -3.88
C THR A 92 17.10 5.53 -3.92
N ALA A 93 16.09 6.39 -3.97
CA ALA A 93 14.69 5.94 -4.08
C ALA A 93 14.45 5.19 -5.40
N VAL A 94 14.99 5.70 -6.51
CA VAL A 94 14.92 5.03 -7.82
C VAL A 94 15.62 3.68 -7.80
N LYS A 95 16.80 3.58 -7.16
CA LYS A 95 17.53 2.31 -7.03
C LYS A 95 16.74 1.27 -6.24
N ILE A 96 16.11 1.68 -5.12
CA ILE A 96 15.25 0.80 -4.31
C ILE A 96 14.05 0.34 -5.15
N ALA A 97 13.36 1.26 -5.82
CA ALA A 97 12.19 0.96 -6.63
C ALA A 97 12.51 0.00 -7.79
N ARG A 98 13.67 0.18 -8.46
CA ARG A 98 14.15 -0.74 -9.49
C ARG A 98 14.48 -2.12 -8.93
N GLY A 99 15.09 -2.18 -7.75
CA GLY A 99 15.34 -3.45 -7.05
C GLY A 99 14.04 -4.18 -6.72
N GLU A 100 13.03 -3.44 -6.26
CA GLU A 100 11.71 -3.96 -5.94
C GLU A 100 10.98 -4.49 -7.19
N LEU A 101 10.96 -3.73 -8.28
CA LEU A 101 10.43 -4.18 -9.57
C LEU A 101 11.11 -5.48 -10.01
N SER A 102 12.44 -5.55 -9.88
CA SER A 102 13.23 -6.73 -10.21
C SER A 102 12.85 -7.95 -9.38
N ALA A 103 12.46 -7.77 -8.12
CA ALA A 103 11.99 -8.85 -7.25
C ALA A 103 10.60 -9.35 -7.69
N ILE A 104 9.68 -8.44 -8.02
CA ILE A 104 8.36 -8.77 -8.56
C ILE A 104 8.51 -9.58 -9.86
N CYS A 105 9.29 -9.08 -10.82
CA CYS A 105 9.58 -9.75 -12.09
C CYS A 105 10.07 -11.20 -11.90
N ARG A 106 10.98 -11.42 -10.95
CA ARG A 106 11.48 -12.77 -10.62
C ARG A 106 10.43 -13.66 -9.94
N ALA A 107 9.59 -13.06 -9.08
CA ALA A 107 8.55 -13.78 -8.36
C ALA A 107 7.44 -14.28 -9.29
N VAL A 108 7.09 -13.50 -10.33
CA VAL A 108 6.08 -13.89 -11.33
C VAL A 108 6.66 -14.61 -12.54
N GLY A 109 7.98 -14.61 -12.71
CA GLY A 109 8.67 -15.30 -13.82
C GLY A 109 8.79 -14.48 -15.12
N VAL A 110 8.41 -13.21 -15.11
CA VAL A 110 8.49 -12.30 -16.27
C VAL A 110 9.74 -11.42 -16.13
N MET A 111 10.83 -11.81 -16.79
CA MET A 111 12.14 -11.15 -16.59
C MET A 111 12.32 -9.84 -17.36
N GLN A 112 11.55 -9.64 -18.44
CA GLN A 112 11.67 -8.50 -19.33
C GLN A 112 10.27 -7.95 -19.70
N PRO A 113 9.48 -7.48 -18.72
CA PRO A 113 8.18 -6.89 -19.02
C PRO A 113 8.37 -5.62 -19.85
N LYS A 114 7.57 -5.44 -20.90
CA LYS A 114 7.51 -4.18 -21.66
C LYS A 114 6.40 -3.29 -21.15
N ASP A 115 5.34 -3.90 -20.62
CA ASP A 115 4.21 -3.23 -19.98
C ASP A 115 3.98 -3.77 -18.56
N SER A 116 3.52 -2.92 -17.64
CA SER A 116 3.22 -3.34 -16.26
C SER A 116 2.04 -4.31 -16.19
N ALA A 117 1.14 -4.28 -17.17
CA ALA A 117 0.04 -5.23 -17.30
C ALA A 117 0.52 -6.68 -17.51
N GLU A 118 1.73 -6.90 -18.02
CA GLU A 118 2.31 -8.25 -18.16
C GLU A 118 2.58 -8.93 -16.81
N LEU A 119 2.57 -8.17 -15.71
CA LEU A 119 2.77 -8.67 -14.36
C LEU A 119 1.44 -8.97 -13.64
N HIS A 120 0.30 -8.65 -14.27
CA HIS A 120 -1.03 -8.82 -13.68
C HIS A 120 -1.48 -10.28 -13.68
N ASP A 121 -2.34 -10.63 -12.72
CA ASP A 121 -2.97 -11.95 -12.59
C ASP A 121 -1.98 -13.14 -12.47
N LEU A 122 -0.70 -12.85 -12.23
CA LEU A 122 0.34 -13.86 -11.98
C LEU A 122 0.50 -14.07 -10.47
N PRO A 123 0.32 -15.30 -9.95
CA PRO A 123 0.44 -15.56 -8.52
C PRO A 123 1.86 -15.36 -7.99
N LEU A 124 1.98 -14.62 -6.89
CA LEU A 124 3.22 -14.43 -6.15
C LEU A 124 2.98 -14.46 -4.65
N VAL A 125 4.05 -14.67 -3.88
CA VAL A 125 4.03 -14.57 -2.41
C VAL A 125 4.56 -13.22 -2.01
N ILE A 126 3.79 -12.48 -1.23
CA ILE A 126 4.20 -11.21 -0.62
C ILE A 126 4.52 -11.41 0.85
N SER A 127 5.60 -10.78 1.32
CA SER A 127 5.92 -10.69 2.75
C SER A 127 5.44 -9.36 3.30
N VAL A 128 4.42 -9.39 4.16
CA VAL A 128 3.80 -8.20 4.75
C VAL A 128 4.34 -7.98 6.16
N LYS A 129 4.59 -6.71 6.51
CA LYS A 129 4.90 -6.28 7.87
C LYS A 129 3.99 -5.14 8.29
N CYS A 130 3.69 -5.09 9.58
CA CYS A 130 3.04 -3.95 10.21
C CYS A 130 4.11 -2.91 10.57
N LYS A 131 4.00 -1.70 10.04
CA LYS A 131 4.86 -0.57 10.37
C LYS A 131 4.04 0.50 11.06
N LYS A 132 4.48 0.90 12.25
CA LYS A 132 3.92 2.04 12.96
C LYS A 132 4.40 3.33 12.30
N ARG A 133 3.46 4.21 11.94
CA ARG A 133 3.74 5.53 11.41
C ARG A 133 4.27 6.41 12.55
N SER A 134 5.37 7.12 12.32
CA SER A 134 6.06 7.89 13.37
C SER A 134 5.30 9.16 13.77
N ASP A 135 4.46 9.68 12.87
CA ASP A 135 3.68 10.91 13.05
C ASP A 135 2.29 10.66 13.64
N THR A 136 1.54 9.67 13.15
CA THR A 136 0.17 9.40 13.63
C THR A 136 0.09 8.27 14.65
N GLY A 137 1.12 7.42 14.75
CA GLY A 137 1.09 6.22 15.57
C GLY A 137 0.24 5.08 14.99
N GLU A 138 -0.39 5.29 13.83
CA GLU A 138 -1.20 4.27 13.15
C GLU A 138 -0.32 3.15 12.60
N VAL A 139 -0.84 1.93 12.61
CA VAL A 139 -0.15 0.76 12.04
C VAL A 139 -0.60 0.59 10.60
N GLN A 140 0.36 0.52 9.69
CA GLN A 140 0.10 0.31 8.26
C GLN A 140 0.81 -0.95 7.76
N ASN A 141 0.18 -1.68 6.84
CA ASN A 141 0.86 -2.76 6.13
C ASN A 141 1.88 -2.22 5.14
N GLU A 142 3.07 -2.81 5.15
CA GLU A 142 4.14 -2.57 4.19
C GLU A 142 4.60 -3.91 3.61
N ILE A 143 4.71 -3.99 2.29
CA ILE A 143 5.26 -5.16 1.60
C ILE A 143 6.79 -5.07 1.64
N LYS A 144 7.45 -6.13 2.07
CA LYS A 144 8.91 -6.20 2.27
C LYS A 144 9.62 -7.22 1.40
N GLY A 145 8.88 -8.08 0.69
CA GLY A 145 9.47 -9.12 -0.12
C GLY A 145 8.47 -9.76 -1.07
N TYR A 146 9.01 -10.31 -2.16
CA TYR A 146 8.29 -10.96 -3.23
C TYR A 146 8.99 -12.29 -3.54
N GLU A 147 8.25 -13.39 -3.56
CA GLU A 147 8.77 -14.74 -3.82
C GLU A 147 7.83 -15.48 -4.78
N LYS A 148 8.36 -16.48 -5.49
CA LYS A 148 7.54 -17.37 -6.34
C LYS A 148 6.53 -18.13 -5.48
N LYS A 149 5.30 -18.35 -5.98
CA LYS A 149 4.26 -19.13 -5.27
C LYS A 149 4.74 -20.51 -4.80
N GLU A 150 5.57 -21.18 -5.60
CA GLU A 150 6.18 -22.48 -5.28
C GLU A 150 7.01 -22.47 -3.99
N ALA A 151 7.51 -21.30 -3.56
CA ALA A 151 8.30 -21.15 -2.33
C ALA A 151 7.51 -21.46 -1.05
N LEU A 152 6.17 -21.45 -1.09
CA LEU A 152 5.31 -21.85 0.02
C LEU A 152 5.22 -23.37 0.22
N GLN A 153 5.57 -24.18 -0.80
CA GLN A 153 5.56 -25.64 -0.67
C GLN A 153 6.74 -26.20 0.14
N GLY A 154 7.68 -25.34 0.56
CA GLY A 154 8.90 -25.74 1.27
C GLY A 154 8.99 -25.37 2.75
N LYS A 155 8.06 -24.57 3.32
CA LYS A 155 8.12 -24.17 4.74
C LYS A 155 6.72 -24.01 5.35
N PRO A 156 6.38 -24.75 6.42
CA PRO A 156 5.13 -24.52 7.13
C PRO A 156 5.10 -23.09 7.68
N VAL A 157 4.01 -22.37 7.41
CA VAL A 157 3.71 -21.06 8.01
C VAL A 157 3.48 -21.30 9.49
N GLN A 158 4.54 -21.20 10.27
CA GLN A 158 4.48 -21.24 11.72
C GLN A 158 4.03 -19.85 12.16
N ALA A 159 2.75 -19.74 12.53
CA ALA A 159 2.26 -18.63 13.31
C ALA A 159 3.17 -18.50 14.54
N THR A 160 4.01 -17.48 14.58
CA THR A 160 4.80 -17.18 15.76
C THR A 160 3.84 -16.63 16.80
N THR A 161 3.33 -17.52 17.65
CA THR A 161 2.83 -17.15 18.97
C THR A 161 3.99 -16.51 19.73
N ASP A 162 4.02 -15.19 19.71
CA ASP A 162 4.90 -14.35 20.51
C ASP A 162 4.68 -14.72 21.98
N THR A 163 5.65 -15.41 22.57
CA THR A 163 5.72 -15.59 24.03
C THR A 163 6.96 -14.84 24.50
N PRO A 164 6.81 -13.76 25.30
CA PRO A 164 7.90 -12.85 25.62
C PRO A 164 8.95 -13.47 26.58
N PRO A 165 10.18 -12.90 26.61
CA PRO A 165 11.40 -13.64 26.96
C PRO A 165 11.66 -13.84 28.46
N TRP A 166 10.72 -13.53 29.36
CA TRP A 166 10.94 -13.68 30.81
C TRP A 166 10.55 -15.06 31.37
N ARG A 167 10.02 -15.99 30.56
CA ARG A 167 9.62 -17.30 31.06
C ARG A 167 10.70 -18.37 30.82
N ARG A 168 11.83 -18.26 31.53
CA ARG A 168 12.77 -19.38 31.75
C ARG A 168 13.13 -19.50 33.24
N GLN A 169 13.06 -20.74 33.71
CA GLN A 169 13.60 -21.32 34.96
C GLN A 169 12.79 -21.17 36.26
N SER A 170 12.09 -22.25 36.62
CA SER A 170 12.46 -23.01 37.82
C SER A 170 12.75 -24.45 37.39
N ARG A 171 14.01 -24.86 37.50
CA ARG A 171 14.41 -26.27 37.43
C ARG A 171 14.31 -26.78 38.86
N GLU A 172 13.22 -27.48 39.15
CA GLU A 172 13.12 -28.36 40.30
C GLU A 172 13.98 -29.62 40.07
N ASP A 173 14.69 -29.99 41.13
CA ASP A 173 15.13 -31.34 41.54
C ASP A 173 16.02 -32.19 40.63
N ILE A 174 17.25 -32.44 41.11
CA ILE A 174 18.03 -33.64 40.81
C ILE A 174 18.47 -34.26 42.15
N PRO A 175 18.27 -35.57 42.36
CA PRO A 175 18.45 -36.23 43.65
C PRO A 175 19.89 -36.71 43.86
N HIS A 176 20.28 -36.92 45.13
CA HIS A 176 21.15 -38.02 45.52
C HIS A 176 20.79 -38.56 46.89
#